data_AF-A0AAN8RMG9-F1
#
_entry.id   AF-A0AAN8RMG9-F1
#
_cell.length_a   1.000
_cell.length_b   1.000
_cell.length_c   1.000
_cell.angle_alpha   90.00
_cell.angle_beta   90.00
_cell.angle_gamma   90.00
#
_symmetry.space_group_name_H-M   'P 1'
#
loop_
_entity.id
_entity.type
_entity.pdbx_description
1 polymer ?
#
loop_
_entity_poly.entity_id
_entity_poly.type
_entity_poly.pdbx_seq_one_letter_code
_entity_poly.pdbx_strand_id
1 'polypeptide(L)'
;MPKYDILRRVVAPVDIGTLPDKLIEKILSYLPTSSVASLCEVYPGVLRVVCEQNRERYFGYRKHLAQIFMPAIIYGAYERVAGEGIEEHSIGAKGLASVVCTELGRDR
;
A
#
# COMPACT_ATOMS: atom_id res chain seq x y z
N MET A 1 -21.81 -27.48 36.37
CA MET A 1 -21.35 -26.85 35.11
C MET A 1 -20.63 -25.56 35.45
N PRO A 2 -19.36 -25.37 35.06
CA PRO A 2 -18.68 -24.10 35.28
C PRO A 2 -19.30 -23.03 34.38
N LYS A 3 -19.64 -21.88 34.96
CA LYS A 3 -20.05 -20.68 34.20
C LYS A 3 -18.78 -19.98 33.71
N TYR A 4 -18.66 -19.80 32.41
CA TYR A 4 -17.62 -18.95 31.82
C TYR A 4 -18.13 -17.51 31.77
N ASP A 5 -17.40 -16.59 32.40
CA ASP A 5 -17.65 -15.16 32.27
C ASP A 5 -16.98 -14.67 30.97
N ILE A 6 -17.80 -14.38 29.96
CA ILE A 6 -17.30 -13.76 28.72
C ILE A 6 -17.04 -12.28 29.03
N LEU A 7 -15.78 -11.93 29.27
CA LEU A 7 -15.34 -10.55 29.37
C LEU A 7 -15.51 -9.86 28.00
N ARG A 8 -16.66 -9.22 27.77
CA ARG A 8 -16.93 -8.38 26.59
C ARG A 8 -16.24 -7.02 26.74
N ARG A 9 -14.91 -7.02 26.83
CA ARG A 9 -14.13 -5.78 26.70
C ARG A 9 -13.71 -5.65 25.24
N VAL A 10 -14.51 -4.97 24.44
CA VAL A 10 -14.11 -4.56 23.09
C VAL A 10 -13.10 -3.44 23.27
N VAL A 11 -11.81 -3.76 23.13
CA VAL A 11 -10.76 -2.76 23.03
C VAL A 11 -11.11 -1.88 21.81
N ALA A 12 -10.96 -0.56 21.95
CA ALA A 12 -11.20 0.38 20.86
C ALA A 12 -10.48 -0.10 19.59
N PRO A 13 -11.07 0.07 18.39
CA PRO A 13 -10.46 -0.38 17.15
C PRO A 13 -9.03 0.19 17.08
N VAL A 14 -8.06 -0.71 16.94
CA VAL A 14 -6.65 -0.34 16.79
C VAL A 14 -6.56 0.55 15.55
N ASP A 15 -6.18 1.81 15.74
CA ASP A 15 -5.92 2.71 14.64
C ASP A 15 -4.78 2.09 13.81
N ILE A 16 -5.02 1.86 12.52
CA ILE A 16 -4.03 1.29 11.59
C ILE A 16 -2.75 2.13 11.59
N GLY A 17 -2.84 3.44 11.88
CA GLY A 17 -1.69 4.32 12.04
C GLY A 17 -0.74 3.95 13.20
N THR A 18 -1.17 3.09 14.13
CA THR A 18 -0.37 2.62 15.26
C THR A 18 0.28 1.25 15.03
N LEU A 19 0.00 0.62 13.87
CA LEU A 19 0.60 -0.67 13.54
C LEU A 19 2.10 -0.50 13.20
N PRO A 20 2.96 -1.43 13.65
CA PRO A 20 4.36 -1.44 13.24
C PRO A 20 4.52 -1.57 11.72
N ASP A 21 5.51 -0.89 11.13
CA ASP A 21 5.73 -0.90 9.67
C ASP A 21 5.85 -2.33 9.12
N LYS A 22 6.58 -3.23 9.78
CA LYS A 22 6.69 -4.65 9.38
C LYS A 22 5.36 -5.39 9.30
N LEU A 23 4.40 -5.03 10.15
CA LEU A 23 3.06 -5.62 10.11
C LEU A 23 2.25 -5.04 8.95
N ILE A 24 2.37 -3.73 8.70
CA ILE A 24 1.78 -3.08 7.53
C ILE A 24 2.29 -3.77 6.25
N GLU A 25 3.61 -3.91 6.10
CA GLU A 25 4.23 -4.58 4.94
C GLU A 25 3.67 -6.00 4.72
N LYS A 26 3.56 -6.77 5.80
CA LYS A 26 2.99 -8.11 5.73
C LYS A 26 1.53 -8.09 5.30
N ILE A 27 0.72 -7.15 5.81
CA ILE A 27 -0.67 -6.99 5.37
C ILE A 27 -0.72 -6.65 3.87
N LEU A 28 0.09 -5.70 3.42
CA LEU A 28 0.13 -5.26 2.02
C LEU A 28 0.47 -6.40 1.06
N SER A 29 1.35 -7.33 1.45
CA SER A 29 1.73 -8.48 0.60
C SER A 29 0.59 -9.44 0.26
N TYR A 30 -0.53 -9.39 1.00
CA TYR A 30 -1.70 -10.23 0.73
C TYR A 30 -2.82 -9.48 0.00
N LEU A 31 -2.63 -8.19 -0.31
CA LEU A 31 -3.67 -7.36 -0.90
C LEU A 31 -3.46 -7.16 -2.41
N PRO A 32 -4.55 -7.14 -3.20
CA PRO A 32 -4.51 -6.68 -4.58
C PRO A 32 -3.93 -5.26 -4.66
N THR A 33 -3.23 -4.93 -5.74
CA THR A 33 -2.53 -3.63 -5.86
C THR A 33 -3.52 -2.45 -5.85
N SER A 34 -4.74 -2.68 -6.35
CA SER A 34 -5.87 -1.74 -6.28
C SER A 34 -6.32 -1.44 -4.84
N SER A 35 -6.30 -2.44 -3.97
CA SER A 35 -6.63 -2.30 -2.55
C SER A 35 -5.52 -1.55 -1.81
N VAL A 36 -4.25 -1.82 -2.16
CA VAL A 36 -3.11 -1.06 -1.61
C VAL A 36 -3.22 0.42 -1.98
N ALA A 37 -3.53 0.75 -3.24
CA ALA A 37 -3.76 2.12 -3.67
C ALA A 37 -4.86 2.81 -2.86
N SER A 38 -5.99 2.13 -2.66
CA SER A 38 -7.10 2.64 -1.86
C SER A 38 -6.73 2.86 -0.39
N LEU A 39 -5.92 1.96 0.20
CA LEU A 39 -5.45 2.11 1.59
C LEU A 39 -4.50 3.30 1.74
N CYS A 40 -3.65 3.59 0.77
CA CYS A 40 -2.77 4.75 0.80
C CYS A 40 -3.54 6.07 0.86
N GLU A 41 -4.73 6.15 0.24
CA GLU A 41 -5.57 7.35 0.26
C GLU A 41 -6.22 7.59 1.64
N VAL A 42 -6.50 6.51 2.38
CA VAL A 42 -7.24 6.57 3.65
C VAL A 42 -6.29 6.58 4.87
N TYR A 43 -5.16 5.89 4.79
CA TYR A 43 -4.27 5.65 5.93
C TYR A 43 -2.85 6.20 5.68
N PRO A 44 -2.48 7.34 6.29
CA PRO A 44 -1.17 7.97 6.09
C PRO A 44 0.02 7.09 6.46
N GLY A 45 -0.13 6.19 7.45
CA GLY A 45 0.91 5.24 7.82
C GLY A 45 1.22 4.24 6.70
N VAL A 46 0.19 3.80 5.97
CA VAL A 46 0.34 2.92 4.80
C VAL A 46 1.03 3.66 3.67
N LEU A 47 0.57 4.89 3.36
CA LEU A 47 1.18 5.74 2.34
C LEU A 47 2.67 5.93 2.59
N ARG A 48 3.07 6.26 3.83
CA ARG A 48 4.47 6.43 4.22
C ARG A 48 5.31 5.19 3.91
N VAL A 49 4.86 4.01 4.34
CA VAL A 49 5.58 2.74 4.11
C VAL A 49 5.72 2.46 2.61
N VAL A 50 4.65 2.59 1.84
CA VAL A 50 4.66 2.36 0.39
C VAL A 50 5.59 3.36 -0.33
N CYS A 51 5.56 4.63 0.06
CA CYS A 51 6.44 5.65 -0.49
C CYS A 51 7.92 5.35 -0.20
N GLU A 52 8.24 4.90 1.01
CA GLU A 52 9.62 4.56 1.37
C GLU A 52 10.14 3.37 0.55
N GLN A 53 9.31 2.32 0.37
CA GLN A 53 9.65 1.16 -0.47
C GLN A 53 9.90 1.50 -1.95
N ASN A 54 9.32 2.58 -2.44
CA ASN A 54 9.42 2.99 -3.84
C ASN A 54 10.29 4.23 -4.04
N ARG A 55 10.88 4.76 -2.96
CA ARG A 55 11.63 6.01 -2.96
C ARG A 55 12.79 5.99 -3.95
N GLU A 56 13.67 5.01 -3.84
CA GLU A 56 14.86 4.89 -4.70
C GLU A 56 14.47 4.76 -6.19
N ARG A 57 13.43 3.97 -6.46
CA ARG A 57 12.92 3.75 -7.83
C ARG A 57 12.38 5.05 -8.44
N TYR A 58 11.70 5.87 -7.65
CA TYR A 58 11.18 7.17 -8.10
C TYR A 58 12.30 8.21 -8.30
N PHE A 59 13.22 8.33 -7.34
CA PHE A 59 14.29 9.34 -7.38
C PHE A 59 15.43 8.99 -8.35
N GLY A 60 15.54 7.74 -8.79
CA GLY A 60 16.45 7.33 -9.87
C GLY A 60 16.14 7.99 -11.22
N TYR A 61 14.98 8.62 -11.38
CA TYR A 61 14.56 9.31 -12.60
C TYR A 61 14.21 10.79 -12.37
N ARG A 62 14.23 11.56 -13.46
CA ARG A 62 13.59 12.89 -13.50
C ARG A 62 12.08 12.74 -13.29
N LYS A 63 11.43 13.72 -12.65
CA LYS A 63 9.99 13.68 -12.27
C LYS A 63 9.07 13.18 -13.39
N HIS A 64 9.19 13.74 -14.60
CA HIS A 64 8.37 13.36 -15.75
C HIS A 64 8.65 11.92 -16.25
N LEU A 65 9.90 11.44 -16.18
CA LEU A 65 10.24 10.06 -16.54
C LEU A 65 9.76 9.07 -15.49
N ALA A 66 9.86 9.43 -14.21
CA ALA A 66 9.36 8.61 -13.11
C ALA A 66 7.85 8.34 -13.29
N GLN A 67 7.06 9.38 -13.59
CA GLN A 67 5.61 9.22 -13.85
C GLN A 67 5.30 8.24 -14.99
N ILE A 68 6.16 8.15 -16.00
CA ILE A 68 5.99 7.24 -17.15
C ILE A 68 6.33 5.80 -16.76
N PHE A 69 7.43 5.56 -16.05
CA PHE A 69 7.93 4.22 -15.77
C PHE A 69 7.38 3.58 -14.49
N MET A 70 6.94 4.39 -13.52
CA MET A 70 6.47 3.90 -12.22
C MET A 70 5.33 2.87 -12.30
N PRO A 71 4.33 2.97 -13.21
CA PRO A 71 3.34 1.91 -13.36
C PRO A 71 3.93 0.56 -13.72
N ALA A 72 4.90 0.51 -14.64
CA ALA A 72 5.56 -0.74 -15.04
C ALA A 72 6.47 -1.28 -13.93
N ILE A 73 7.15 -0.39 -13.19
CA ILE A 73 7.96 -0.74 -12.04
C ILE A 73 7.11 -1.38 -10.94
N ILE A 74 5.97 -0.76 -10.60
CA ILE A 74 5.05 -1.28 -9.57
C ILE A 74 4.43 -2.60 -10.01
N TYR A 75 4.01 -2.70 -11.28
CA TYR A 75 3.49 -3.95 -11.85
C TYR A 75 4.48 -5.12 -11.70
N GLY A 76 5.78 -4.86 -11.86
CA GLY A 76 6.81 -5.90 -11.68
C GLY A 76 7.22 -6.15 -10.23
N ALA A 77 7.09 -5.14 -9.35
CA ALA A 77 7.57 -5.20 -7.97
C ALA A 77 6.53 -5.77 -6.99
N TYR A 78 5.24 -5.63 -7.29
CA TYR A 78 4.15 -6.17 -6.47
C TYR A 78 3.64 -7.45 -7.10
N GLU A 79 3.71 -8.55 -6.37
CA GLU A 79 3.20 -9.82 -6.87
C GLU A 79 1.67 -9.79 -7.01
N ARG A 80 1.18 -10.40 -8.08
CA ARG A 80 -0.24 -10.67 -8.26
C ARG A 80 -0.74 -11.59 -7.16
N VAL A 81 -1.79 -11.19 -6.49
CA VAL A 81 -2.46 -12.06 -5.51
C VAL A 81 -3.38 -13.06 -6.20
N ALA A 82 -3.67 -14.19 -5.52
CA ALA A 82 -4.57 -15.20 -6.04
C ALA A 82 -5.96 -14.62 -6.29
N GLY A 83 -6.49 -14.79 -7.51
CA GLY A 83 -7.81 -14.29 -7.91
C GLY A 83 -7.81 -12.90 -8.56
N GLU A 84 -6.71 -12.16 -8.53
CA GLU A 84 -6.59 -10.88 -9.25
C GLU A 84 -6.42 -11.13 -10.76
N GLY A 85 -7.15 -10.42 -11.61
CA GLY A 85 -6.99 -10.44 -13.07
C GLY A 85 -5.73 -9.71 -13.55
N ILE A 86 -5.24 -9.99 -14.76
CA ILE A 86 -4.05 -9.28 -15.31
C ILE A 86 -4.38 -7.79 -15.50
N GLU A 87 -5.58 -7.53 -16.02
CA GLU A 87 -6.10 -6.18 -16.21
C GLU A 87 -6.29 -5.46 -14.87
N GLU A 88 -6.89 -6.11 -13.87
CA GLU A 88 -7.06 -5.56 -12.52
C GLU A 88 -5.73 -5.19 -11.88
N HIS A 89 -4.73 -6.07 -11.99
CA HIS A 89 -3.39 -5.82 -11.49
C HIS A 89 -2.72 -4.63 -12.22
N SER A 90 -2.87 -4.54 -13.54
CA SER A 90 -2.38 -3.41 -14.33
C SER A 90 -3.02 -2.08 -13.92
N ILE A 91 -4.33 -2.07 -13.70
CA ILE A 91 -5.07 -0.90 -13.23
C ILE A 91 -4.62 -0.52 -11.82
N GLY A 92 -4.50 -1.49 -10.92
CA GLY A 92 -4.02 -1.29 -9.55
C GLY A 92 -2.60 -0.72 -9.51
N ALA A 93 -1.68 -1.25 -10.33
CA ALA A 93 -0.32 -0.75 -10.43
C ALA A 93 -0.26 0.70 -10.94
N LYS A 94 -1.10 1.08 -11.91
CA LYS A 94 -1.23 2.47 -12.38
C LYS A 94 -1.76 3.39 -11.28
N GLY A 95 -2.79 2.95 -10.56
CA GLY A 95 -3.36 3.70 -9.44
C GLY A 95 -2.33 3.95 -8.34
N LEU A 96 -1.65 2.89 -7.90
CA LEU A 96 -0.61 2.97 -6.88
C LEU A 96 0.57 3.85 -7.32
N ALA A 97 0.99 3.75 -8.58
CA ALA A 97 2.04 4.59 -9.15
C ALA A 97 1.67 6.08 -9.11
N SER A 98 0.41 6.41 -9.41
CA SER A 98 -0.09 7.77 -9.35
C SER A 98 -0.01 8.35 -7.93
N VAL A 99 -0.44 7.57 -6.93
CA VAL A 99 -0.39 7.97 -5.51
C VAL A 99 1.06 8.21 -5.07
N VAL A 100 1.96 7.26 -5.34
CA VAL A 100 3.38 7.36 -4.98
C VAL A 100 4.06 8.55 -5.66
N CYS A 101 3.83 8.74 -6.97
CA CYS A 101 4.43 9.85 -7.71
C CYS A 101 3.93 11.21 -7.23
N THR A 102 2.65 11.31 -6.88
CA THR A 102 2.06 12.53 -6.32
C THR A 102 2.72 12.88 -4.99
N GLU A 103 2.82 11.91 -4.08
CA GLU A 103 3.36 12.15 -2.74
C GLU A 103 4.86 12.46 -2.77
N LEU A 104 5.67 11.61 -3.41
CA LEU A 104 7.12 11.82 -3.51
C LEU A 104 7.51 13.02 -4.39
N GLY A 105 6.61 13.46 -5.27
CA GLY A 105 6.80 14.60 -6.15
C GLY A 105 6.30 15.94 -5.61
N ARG A 106 5.69 15.97 -4.43
CA ARG A 106 5.07 17.18 -3.86
C ARG A 106 6.06 18.31 -3.63
N ASP A 107 7.28 17.97 -3.20
CA ASP A 107 8.34 18.92 -2.85
C ASP A 107 9.51 18.95 -3.86
N ARG A 108 9.30 18.44 -5.08
CA ARG A 108 10.25 18.50 -6.22
C ARG A 108 9.77 19.46 -7.31
#